data_AF-A0A015L605-F1
#
_entry.id   AF-A0A015L605-F1
#
_cell.length_a   1.000
_cell.length_b   1.000
_cell.length_c   1.000
_cell.angle_alpha   90.00
_cell.angle_beta   90.00
_cell.angle_gamma   90.00
#
_symmetry.space_group_name_H-M   'P 1'
#
loop_
_entity.id
_entity.type
_entity.pdbx_description
1 polymer ?
#
loop_
_entity_poly.entity_id
_entity_poly.type
_entity_poly.pdbx_seq_one_letter_code
_entity_poly.pdbx_strand_id
1 'polypeptide(L)'
;MGLEDYSTDSRGDVGSWIREASMMGLLEFGPLIIKLDSNSSTKWWNNDLSIKVFKNLLKQSVERIDRVRSTAGKILLELLYMKKENDDSWMFEIPRRDELHKVLPKDEEIHWASPSELYPRMVKLLVIPEFRFDLLTGLIVAAGGMTESLVRYSSATLIEYVNLLPTDSSTISSSELSLIDIAKSLLDLAKYFEKQDRILVPLLEVVDFLFEAGTLQKITNKDEFNFLELFECVKKGVKTKDIKKLTACMKVFCGMTTLNGTVRKKALFQLLGLLVHQFPKIRRNTADQLYLTLTGSIEEDDEKSLEIEEILTNTDW
;
A
#
# COMPACT_ATOMS: atom_id res chain seq x y z
N MET A 1 -15.39 12.51 6.91
CA MET A 1 -14.79 13.70 6.27
C MET A 1 -14.90 13.51 4.77
N GLY A 2 -15.11 14.57 3.98
CA GLY A 2 -15.18 14.43 2.51
C GLY A 2 -13.88 13.96 1.85
N LEU A 3 -12.78 13.85 2.61
CA LEU A 3 -11.49 13.27 2.17
C LEU A 3 -11.55 11.78 1.79
N GLU A 4 -12.63 11.09 2.15
CA GLU A 4 -12.85 9.67 1.84
C GLU A 4 -13.89 9.47 0.72
N ASP A 5 -14.29 10.54 0.02
CA ASP A 5 -15.21 10.43 -1.11
C ASP A 5 -14.48 9.95 -2.37
N TYR A 6 -14.74 8.68 -2.71
CA TYR A 6 -14.20 7.99 -3.87
C TYR A 6 -15.29 7.64 -4.88
N SER A 7 -16.40 8.37 -4.86
CA SER A 7 -17.55 8.16 -5.75
C SER A 7 -17.17 8.37 -7.20
N THR A 8 -17.69 7.51 -8.07
CA THR A 8 -17.45 7.55 -9.52
C THR A 8 -18.75 7.65 -10.28
N ASP A 9 -18.78 8.45 -11.35
CA ASP A 9 -19.85 8.44 -12.35
C ASP A 9 -19.28 8.29 -13.77
N SER A 10 -20.09 8.56 -14.80
CA SER A 10 -19.67 8.47 -16.20
C SER A 10 -18.48 9.36 -16.58
N ARG A 11 -18.12 10.34 -15.75
CA ARG A 11 -16.99 11.26 -15.91
C ARG A 11 -15.72 10.80 -15.18
N GLY A 12 -15.78 9.67 -14.46
CA GLY A 12 -14.68 9.16 -13.64
C GLY A 12 -14.85 9.46 -12.15
N ASP A 13 -13.75 9.73 -11.45
CA ASP A 13 -13.70 9.97 -9.99
C ASP A 13 -14.23 11.38 -9.65
N VAL A 14 -15.55 11.54 -9.57
CA VAL A 14 -16.20 12.80 -9.16
C VAL A 14 -16.01 13.10 -7.68
N GLY A 15 -15.76 12.06 -6.86
CA GLY A 15 -15.40 12.22 -5.45
C GLY A 15 -14.12 13.04 -5.25
N SER A 16 -13.21 13.06 -6.23
CA SER A 16 -12.02 13.92 -6.23
C SER A 16 -12.34 15.40 -5.97
N TRP A 17 -13.47 15.91 -6.47
CA TRP A 17 -13.88 17.30 -6.26
C TRP A 17 -14.27 17.57 -4.82
N ILE A 18 -14.97 16.62 -4.19
CA ILE A 18 -15.37 16.68 -2.79
C ILE A 18 -14.13 16.59 -1.90
N ARG A 19 -13.17 15.72 -2.25
CA ARG A 19 -11.89 15.60 -1.56
C ARG A 19 -11.10 16.91 -1.63
N GLU A 20 -10.96 17.50 -2.82
CA GLU A 20 -10.25 18.77 -3.00
C GLU A 20 -10.91 19.92 -2.23
N ALA A 21 -12.24 20.07 -2.34
CA ALA A 21 -12.98 21.09 -1.59
C ALA A 21 -12.84 20.89 -0.07
N SER A 22 -12.83 19.63 0.40
CA SER A 22 -12.62 19.30 1.81
C SER A 22 -11.21 19.66 2.28
N MET A 23 -10.17 19.40 1.47
CA MET A 23 -8.80 19.78 1.81
C MET A 23 -8.66 21.31 1.89
N MET A 24 -9.22 22.04 0.92
CA MET A 24 -9.22 23.51 0.94
C MET A 24 -9.97 24.05 2.16
N GLY A 25 -11.12 23.46 2.50
CA GLY A 25 -11.85 23.81 3.72
C GLY A 25 -11.02 23.57 4.99
N LEU A 26 -10.23 22.50 5.06
CA LEU A 26 -9.35 22.25 6.21
C LEU A 26 -8.23 23.29 6.33
N LEU A 27 -7.70 23.75 5.20
CA LEU A 27 -6.70 24.83 5.17
C LEU A 27 -7.27 26.12 5.76
N GLU A 28 -8.49 26.49 5.38
CA GLU A 28 -9.14 27.73 5.82
C GLU A 28 -9.66 27.65 7.26
N PHE A 29 -10.41 26.59 7.58
CA PHE A 29 -11.14 26.50 8.85
C PHE A 29 -10.31 25.93 9.99
N GLY A 30 -9.33 25.05 9.72
CA GLY A 30 -8.51 24.44 10.77
C GLY A 30 -7.81 25.47 11.68
N PRO A 31 -7.09 26.45 11.13
CA PRO A 31 -6.43 27.49 11.91
C PRO A 31 -7.42 28.37 12.69
N LEU A 32 -8.58 28.67 12.09
CA LEU A 32 -9.63 29.46 12.74
C LEU A 32 -10.22 28.73 13.95
N ILE A 33 -10.45 27.42 13.83
CA ILE A 33 -10.93 26.59 14.94
C ILE A 33 -9.90 26.59 16.08
N ILE A 34 -8.61 26.41 15.79
CA ILE A 34 -7.54 26.42 16.81
C ILE A 34 -7.44 27.80 17.51
N LYS A 35 -7.59 28.89 16.75
CA LYS A 35 -7.63 30.25 17.31
C LYS A 35 -8.83 30.45 18.23
N LEU A 36 -10.00 29.95 17.87
CA LEU A 36 -11.20 30.00 18.72
C LEU A 36 -11.05 29.13 19.98
N ASP A 37 -10.50 27.93 19.82
CA ASP A 37 -10.22 27.01 20.92
C ASP A 37 -9.33 27.63 21.97
N SER A 38 -8.35 28.46 21.58
CA SER A 38 -7.44 29.14 22.50
C SER A 38 -8.16 30.01 23.53
N ASN A 39 -9.35 30.52 23.21
CA ASN A 39 -10.17 31.37 24.07
C ASN A 39 -11.40 30.64 24.67
N SER A 40 -11.51 29.33 24.45
CA SER A 40 -12.66 28.51 24.84
C SER A 40 -12.25 27.36 25.77
N SER A 41 -13.15 26.99 26.68
CA SER A 41 -13.01 25.78 27.50
C SER A 41 -13.22 24.51 26.68
N THR A 42 -14.06 24.57 25.64
CA THR A 42 -14.25 23.49 24.67
C THR A 42 -13.16 23.54 23.61
N LYS A 43 -12.48 22.40 23.38
CA LYS A 43 -11.49 22.22 22.32
C LYS A 43 -12.09 21.38 21.20
N TRP A 44 -12.39 22.00 20.07
CA TRP A 44 -12.93 21.33 18.88
C TRP A 44 -11.82 20.70 18.04
N TRP A 45 -10.63 21.29 18.07
CA TRP A 45 -9.42 20.80 17.43
C TRP A 45 -8.48 20.18 18.46
N ASN A 46 -8.38 18.86 18.44
CA ASN A 46 -7.49 18.09 19.32
C ASN A 46 -6.37 17.38 18.52
N ASN A 47 -5.47 16.71 19.24
CA ASN A 47 -4.32 16.04 18.64
C ASN A 47 -4.75 14.88 17.72
N ASP A 48 -5.81 14.15 18.09
CA ASP A 48 -6.36 13.08 17.25
C ASP A 48 -6.90 13.62 15.92
N LEU A 49 -7.57 14.78 15.93
CA LEU A 49 -8.03 15.44 14.71
C LEU A 49 -6.85 15.94 13.88
N SER A 50 -5.81 16.50 14.50
CA SER A 50 -4.58 16.89 13.81
C SER A 50 -3.96 15.69 13.09
N ILE A 51 -3.75 14.58 13.79
CA ILE A 51 -3.22 13.34 13.23
C ILE A 51 -4.12 12.84 12.09
N LYS A 52 -5.45 12.85 12.29
CA LYS A 52 -6.42 12.44 11.27
C LYS A 52 -6.38 13.31 10.02
N VAL A 53 -6.20 14.61 10.15
CA VAL A 53 -6.08 15.53 9.02
C VAL A 53 -4.78 15.27 8.26
N PHE A 54 -3.64 15.22 8.97
CA PHE A 54 -2.33 15.02 8.35
C PHE A 54 -2.21 13.65 7.67
N LYS A 55 -2.67 12.57 8.29
CA LYS A 55 -2.62 11.23 7.68
C LYS A 55 -3.47 11.13 6.40
N ASN A 56 -4.61 11.82 6.37
CA ASN A 56 -5.44 11.89 5.16
C ASN A 56 -4.79 12.76 4.08
N LEU A 57 -4.20 13.91 4.43
CA LEU A 57 -3.46 14.73 3.46
C LEU A 57 -2.27 13.99 2.87
N LEU A 58 -1.52 13.26 3.70
CA LEU A 58 -0.43 12.38 3.27
C LEU A 58 -0.93 11.33 2.27
N LYS A 59 -2.03 10.64 2.58
CA LYS A 59 -2.68 9.70 1.65
C LYS A 59 -3.07 10.36 0.33
N GLN A 60 -3.72 11.53 0.36
CA GLN A 60 -4.14 12.24 -0.84
C GLN A 60 -2.95 12.77 -1.65
N SER A 61 -1.83 13.11 -1.00
CA SER A 61 -0.63 13.62 -1.67
C SER A 61 0.08 12.58 -2.53
N VAL A 62 -0.22 11.28 -2.37
CA VAL A 62 0.32 10.17 -3.17
C VAL A 62 -0.73 9.49 -4.05
N GLU A 63 -1.92 10.07 -4.17
CA GLU A 63 -3.08 9.50 -4.89
C GLU A 63 -2.86 9.37 -6.41
N ARG A 64 -3.73 8.65 -7.14
CA ARG A 64 -3.60 8.44 -8.59
C ARG A 64 -3.73 9.70 -9.45
N ILE A 65 -4.46 10.71 -8.98
CA ILE A 65 -4.82 11.89 -9.78
C ILE A 65 -3.84 13.03 -9.52
N ASP A 66 -3.10 13.46 -10.54
CA ASP A 66 -2.04 14.49 -10.46
C ASP A 66 -2.52 15.78 -9.79
N ARG A 67 -3.73 16.24 -10.14
CA ARG A 67 -4.34 17.43 -9.55
C ARG A 67 -4.59 17.25 -8.05
N VAL A 68 -5.14 16.10 -7.64
CA VAL A 68 -5.40 15.79 -6.22
C VAL A 68 -4.09 15.74 -5.45
N ARG A 69 -3.05 15.08 -5.99
CA ARG A 69 -1.71 15.07 -5.37
C ARG A 69 -1.17 16.48 -5.15
N SER A 70 -1.26 17.31 -6.19
CA SER A 70 -0.79 18.70 -6.16
C SER A 70 -1.54 19.55 -5.15
N THR A 71 -2.86 19.45 -5.10
CA THR A 71 -3.69 20.18 -4.12
C THR A 71 -3.38 19.71 -2.70
N ALA A 72 -3.35 18.39 -2.46
CA ALA A 72 -3.09 17.80 -1.16
C ALA A 72 -1.70 18.14 -0.63
N GLY A 73 -0.67 18.04 -1.48
CA GLY A 73 0.71 18.29 -1.11
C GLY A 73 0.99 19.76 -0.76
N LYS A 74 0.41 20.70 -1.51
CA LYS A 74 0.48 22.14 -1.19
C LYS A 74 -0.17 22.44 0.17
N ILE A 75 -1.39 21.95 0.38
CA ILE A 75 -2.12 22.14 1.64
C ILE A 75 -1.37 21.47 2.80
N LEU A 76 -0.80 20.29 2.59
CA LEU A 76 0.04 19.60 3.57
C LEU A 76 1.24 20.46 3.98
N LEU A 77 1.97 21.04 3.03
CA LEU A 77 3.10 21.93 3.33
C LEU A 77 2.66 23.19 4.06
N GLU A 78 1.58 23.83 3.62
CA GLU A 78 1.06 25.03 4.27
C GLU A 78 0.68 24.77 5.73
N LEU A 79 -0.07 23.69 6.00
CA LEU A 79 -0.44 23.30 7.35
C LEU A 79 0.75 22.83 8.18
N LEU A 80 1.67 22.08 7.57
CA LEU A 80 2.90 21.63 8.23
C LEU A 80 3.67 22.85 8.73
N TYR A 81 3.95 23.84 7.89
CA TYR A 81 4.77 24.98 8.27
C TYR A 81 4.01 26.15 8.92
N MET A 82 2.72 26.00 9.20
CA MET A 82 1.91 27.06 9.81
C MET A 82 2.31 27.29 11.26
N LYS A 83 2.55 28.56 11.60
CA LYS A 83 2.93 29.03 12.93
C LYS A 83 1.81 29.86 13.56
N LYS A 84 1.73 29.85 14.89
CA LYS A 84 0.89 30.77 15.63
C LYS A 84 1.54 32.16 15.63
N GLU A 85 0.72 33.20 15.47
CA GLU A 85 1.19 34.59 15.41
C GLU A 85 1.84 35.07 16.72
N ASN A 86 1.45 34.49 17.85
CA ASN A 86 1.76 35.04 19.17
C ASN A 86 3.09 34.56 19.76
N ASP A 87 3.53 33.34 19.43
CA ASP A 87 4.65 32.67 20.12
C ASP A 87 5.57 31.87 19.17
N ASP A 88 5.35 31.96 17.86
CA ASP A 88 6.05 31.17 16.84
C ASP A 88 6.04 29.65 17.11
N SER A 89 5.07 29.16 17.90
CA SER A 89 4.82 27.73 18.04
C SER A 89 4.13 27.20 16.78
N TRP A 90 4.23 25.91 16.53
CA TRP A 90 3.47 25.27 15.46
C TRP A 90 1.97 25.40 15.70
N MET A 91 1.21 25.65 14.64
CA MET A 91 -0.26 25.73 14.69
C MET A 91 -0.86 24.36 15.03
N PHE A 92 -0.34 23.30 14.40
CA PHE A 92 -0.84 21.93 14.52
C PHE A 92 0.17 21.03 15.24
N GLU A 93 -0.29 20.39 16.32
CA GLU A 93 0.45 19.37 17.03
C GLU A 93 0.39 18.03 16.26
N ILE A 94 1.55 17.55 15.82
CA ILE A 94 1.67 16.33 15.02
C ILE A 94 2.88 15.50 15.47
N PRO A 95 2.78 14.16 15.42
CA PRO A 95 3.88 13.27 15.77
C PRO A 95 5.03 13.37 14.76
N ARG A 96 6.26 13.17 15.24
CA ARG A 96 7.49 13.05 14.43
C ARG A 96 7.64 14.14 13.36
N ARG A 97 7.31 15.38 13.71
CA ARG A 97 7.40 16.56 12.83
C ARG A 97 8.79 16.75 12.21
N ASP A 98 9.85 16.37 12.91
CA ASP A 98 11.21 16.45 12.37
C ASP A 98 11.41 15.51 11.16
N GLU A 99 10.84 14.31 11.18
CA GLU A 99 10.87 13.39 10.02
C GLU A 99 10.05 13.97 8.85
N LEU A 100 8.92 14.60 9.13
CA LEU A 100 8.14 15.31 8.12
C LEU A 100 8.94 16.46 7.50
N HIS A 101 9.62 17.30 8.29
CA HIS A 101 10.43 18.40 7.75
C HIS A 101 11.62 17.91 6.92
N LYS A 102 12.28 16.80 7.32
CA LYS A 102 13.37 16.19 6.55
C LYS A 102 12.90 15.74 5.17
N VAL A 103 11.72 15.14 5.08
CA VAL A 103 11.19 14.63 3.81
C VAL A 103 10.53 15.73 3.00
N LEU A 104 9.87 16.69 3.66
CA LEU A 104 9.07 17.76 3.08
C LEU A 104 9.63 19.14 3.50
N PRO A 105 10.86 19.50 3.09
CA PRO A 105 11.46 20.79 3.43
C PRO A 105 10.68 21.95 2.80
N LYS A 106 10.59 23.08 3.52
CA LYS A 106 9.88 24.28 3.05
C LYS A 106 10.55 24.97 1.86
N ASP A 107 11.88 24.88 1.82
CA ASP A 107 12.72 25.67 0.90
C ASP A 107 13.03 24.93 -0.42
N GLU A 108 12.48 23.72 -0.61
CA GLU A 108 12.59 22.97 -1.87
C GLU A 108 11.25 22.91 -2.59
N GLU A 109 11.27 23.09 -3.91
CA GLU A 109 10.08 22.83 -4.73
C GLU A 109 9.85 21.32 -4.84
N ILE A 110 8.66 20.87 -4.46
CA ILE A 110 8.23 19.47 -4.58
C ILE A 110 7.27 19.36 -5.75
N HIS A 111 7.67 18.60 -6.77
CA HIS A 111 6.85 18.34 -7.96
C HIS A 111 5.80 17.23 -7.69
N TRP A 112 4.74 17.58 -6.95
CA TRP A 112 3.66 16.67 -6.55
C TRP A 112 2.97 15.90 -7.70
N ALA A 113 2.98 16.47 -8.90
CA ALA A 113 2.43 15.80 -10.07
C ALA A 113 3.37 14.72 -10.64
N SER A 114 4.68 14.79 -10.37
CA SER A 114 5.73 13.93 -10.94
C SER A 114 5.93 12.65 -10.11
N PRO A 115 5.46 11.46 -10.56
CA PRO A 115 5.63 10.21 -9.81
C PRO A 115 7.09 9.89 -9.51
N SER A 116 7.98 10.09 -10.48
CA SER A 116 9.41 9.77 -10.39
C SER A 116 10.14 10.55 -9.30
N GLU A 117 9.64 11.73 -8.94
CA GLU A 117 10.25 12.58 -7.90
C GLU A 117 9.51 12.47 -6.57
N LEU A 118 8.19 12.35 -6.63
CA LEU A 118 7.33 12.31 -5.46
C LEU A 118 7.48 10.99 -4.68
N TYR A 119 7.33 9.84 -5.34
CA TYR A 119 7.26 8.57 -4.62
C TYR A 119 8.54 8.26 -3.85
N PRO A 120 9.77 8.45 -4.40
CA PRO A 120 11.02 8.23 -3.66
C PRO A 120 11.16 9.08 -2.39
N ARG A 121 10.52 10.25 -2.38
CA ARG A 121 10.44 11.12 -1.21
C ARG A 121 9.42 10.58 -0.21
N MET A 122 8.19 10.32 -0.66
CA MET A 122 7.07 9.99 0.23
C MET A 122 7.18 8.64 0.92
N VAL A 123 7.78 7.61 0.28
CA VAL A 123 7.95 6.29 0.92
C VAL A 123 8.74 6.35 2.23
N LYS A 124 9.64 7.33 2.39
CA LYS A 124 10.45 7.51 3.59
C LYS A 124 9.61 7.84 4.83
N LEU A 125 8.42 8.41 4.65
CA LEU A 125 7.49 8.73 5.75
C LEU A 125 6.77 7.51 6.32
N LEU A 126 6.89 6.33 5.71
CA LEU A 126 6.38 5.07 6.27
C LEU A 126 6.99 4.72 7.62
N VAL A 127 8.13 5.33 7.97
CA VAL A 127 8.75 5.21 9.29
C VAL A 127 7.84 5.74 10.42
N ILE A 128 6.91 6.67 10.13
CA ILE A 128 6.03 7.29 11.12
C ILE A 128 4.77 6.41 11.33
N PRO A 129 4.64 5.68 12.47
CA PRO A 129 3.57 4.70 12.66
C PRO A 129 2.16 5.31 12.57
N GLU A 130 1.99 6.54 13.06
CA GLU A 130 0.70 7.25 13.12
C GLU A 130 0.14 7.57 11.73
N PHE A 131 1.01 7.63 10.71
CA PHE A 131 0.64 7.95 9.33
C PHE A 131 0.78 6.76 8.37
N ARG A 132 1.50 5.71 8.78
CA ARG A 132 1.88 4.58 7.94
C ARG A 132 0.70 3.93 7.24
N PHE A 133 -0.38 3.63 7.96
CA PHE A 133 -1.53 2.93 7.40
C PHE A 133 -2.17 3.70 6.23
N ASP A 134 -2.47 4.99 6.44
CA ASP A 134 -3.11 5.84 5.44
C ASP A 134 -2.17 6.17 4.27
N LEU A 135 -0.91 6.47 4.56
CA LEU A 135 0.10 6.73 3.53
C LEU A 135 0.34 5.49 2.66
N LEU A 136 0.54 4.32 3.28
CA LEU A 136 0.73 3.05 2.58
C LEU A 136 -0.50 2.70 1.73
N THR A 137 -1.71 2.98 2.23
CA THR A 137 -2.93 2.84 1.43
C THR A 137 -2.85 3.67 0.15
N GLY A 138 -2.45 4.94 0.24
CA GLY A 138 -2.31 5.82 -0.93
C GLY A 138 -1.27 5.33 -1.93
N LEU A 139 -0.10 4.90 -1.43
CA LEU A 139 0.99 4.34 -2.24
C LEU A 139 0.56 3.07 -2.98
N ILE A 140 -0.13 2.15 -2.30
CA ILE A 140 -0.66 0.91 -2.88
C ILE A 140 -1.69 1.22 -3.96
N VAL A 141 -2.61 2.14 -3.67
CA VAL A 141 -3.62 2.54 -4.66
C VAL A 141 -2.91 3.11 -5.88
N ALA A 142 -1.89 3.96 -5.74
CA ALA A 142 -1.10 4.44 -6.87
C ALA A 142 -0.39 3.33 -7.66
N ALA A 143 0.15 2.32 -6.98
CA ALA A 143 0.79 1.15 -7.60
C ALA A 143 -0.16 0.35 -8.49
N GLY A 144 -1.46 0.28 -8.16
CA GLY A 144 -2.51 -0.25 -9.05
C GLY A 144 -3.19 0.81 -9.92
N GLY A 145 -2.46 1.87 -10.29
CA GLY A 145 -2.93 3.03 -11.03
C GLY A 145 -3.32 2.76 -12.49
N MET A 146 -3.77 3.81 -13.19
CA MET A 146 -4.28 3.69 -14.57
C MET A 146 -3.21 3.91 -15.65
N THR A 147 -2.10 4.60 -15.33
CA THR A 147 -1.04 4.91 -16.28
C THR A 147 0.21 4.11 -15.96
N GLU A 148 0.89 3.65 -17.01
CA GLU A 148 2.11 2.83 -16.88
C GLU A 148 3.20 3.56 -16.07
N SER A 149 3.40 4.85 -16.31
CA SER A 149 4.37 5.67 -15.57
C SER A 149 4.05 5.72 -14.07
N LEU A 150 2.79 5.99 -13.70
CA LEU A 150 2.36 6.03 -12.30
C LEU A 150 2.60 4.67 -11.63
N VAL A 151 2.13 3.60 -12.25
CA VAL A 151 2.29 2.22 -11.76
C VAL A 151 3.76 1.91 -11.57
N ARG A 152 4.58 2.13 -12.61
CA ARG A 152 6.02 1.83 -12.60
C ARG A 152 6.76 2.54 -11.49
N TYR A 153 6.61 3.87 -11.36
CA TYR A 153 7.36 4.62 -10.36
C TYR A 153 6.86 4.36 -8.94
N SER A 154 5.55 4.22 -8.74
CA SER A 154 5.00 3.96 -7.40
C SER A 154 5.31 2.54 -6.91
N SER A 155 5.18 1.51 -7.76
CA SER A 155 5.51 0.13 -7.37
C SER A 155 7.01 -0.06 -7.20
N ALA A 156 7.84 0.32 -8.18
CA ALA A 156 9.28 0.12 -8.12
C ALA A 156 9.91 0.79 -6.89
N THR A 157 9.53 2.05 -6.63
CA THR A 157 10.02 2.78 -5.46
C THR A 157 9.60 2.09 -4.15
N LEU A 158 8.35 1.66 -4.04
CA LEU A 158 7.86 1.01 -2.83
C LEU A 158 8.58 -0.32 -2.60
N ILE A 159 8.74 -1.14 -3.63
CA ILE A 159 9.43 -2.43 -3.56
C ILE A 159 10.90 -2.21 -3.18
N GLU A 160 11.60 -1.31 -3.87
CA GLU A 160 13.01 -1.00 -3.58
C GLU A 160 13.19 -0.54 -2.14
N TYR A 161 12.36 0.39 -1.68
CA TYR A 161 12.38 0.88 -0.30
C TYR A 161 12.16 -0.25 0.71
N VAL A 162 11.11 -1.06 0.52
CA VAL A 162 10.77 -2.16 1.45
C VAL A 162 11.84 -3.26 1.44
N ASN A 163 12.44 -3.54 0.28
CA ASN A 163 13.49 -4.55 0.13
C ASN A 163 14.79 -4.19 0.86
N LEU A 164 15.04 -2.89 1.10
CA LEU A 164 16.18 -2.38 1.84
C LEU A 164 15.95 -2.30 3.35
N LEU A 165 14.73 -2.56 3.83
CA LEU A 165 14.43 -2.52 5.26
C LEU A 165 15.10 -3.68 6.01
N PRO A 166 15.53 -3.47 7.26
CA PRO A 166 16.09 -4.54 8.08
C PRO A 166 15.06 -5.65 8.35
N THR A 167 15.55 -6.89 8.44
CA THR A 167 14.72 -8.10 8.56
C THR A 167 14.53 -8.60 9.98
N ASP A 168 15.30 -8.09 10.95
CA ASP A 168 15.30 -8.54 12.34
C ASP A 168 14.91 -7.40 13.27
N SER A 169 13.79 -7.54 13.96
CA SER A 169 13.28 -6.50 14.88
C SER A 169 14.12 -6.35 16.15
N SER A 170 14.98 -7.32 16.47
CA SER A 170 15.75 -7.38 17.72
C SER A 170 17.01 -6.50 17.74
N THR A 171 17.57 -6.19 16.56
CA THR A 171 18.77 -5.36 16.42
C THR A 171 18.49 -3.88 16.20
N ILE A 172 17.22 -3.51 16.10
CA ILE A 172 16.77 -2.21 15.64
C ILE A 172 16.40 -1.31 16.82
N SER A 173 16.80 -0.03 16.77
CA SER A 173 16.31 0.97 17.73
C SER A 173 14.78 1.09 17.61
N SER A 174 14.05 1.32 18.71
CA SER A 174 12.57 1.44 18.70
C SER A 174 12.01 2.53 17.75
N SER A 175 12.89 3.33 17.14
CA SER A 175 12.57 4.40 16.20
C SER A 175 12.59 4.03 14.72
N GLU A 176 13.23 2.93 14.32
CA GLU A 176 13.37 2.57 12.90
C GLU A 176 12.29 1.60 12.42
N LEU A 177 12.09 1.56 11.10
CA LEU A 177 11.09 0.74 10.44
C LEU A 177 11.73 -0.58 9.97
N SER A 178 11.13 -1.71 10.32
CA SER A 178 11.53 -3.03 9.82
C SER A 178 10.66 -3.50 8.65
N LEU A 179 11.16 -4.50 7.92
CA LEU A 179 10.38 -5.23 6.92
C LEU A 179 9.12 -5.87 7.55
N ILE A 180 9.24 -6.36 8.79
CA ILE A 180 8.13 -6.98 9.53
C ILE A 180 7.02 -5.98 9.81
N ASP A 181 7.35 -4.72 10.13
CA ASP A 181 6.36 -3.67 10.35
C ASP A 181 5.55 -3.36 9.08
N ILE A 182 6.21 -3.36 7.92
CA ILE A 182 5.54 -3.22 6.63
C ILE A 182 4.69 -4.44 6.34
N ALA A 183 5.18 -5.66 6.54
CA ALA A 183 4.41 -6.89 6.33
C ALA A 183 3.14 -6.92 7.20
N LYS A 184 3.24 -6.53 8.47
CA LYS A 184 2.08 -6.35 9.38
C LYS A 184 1.12 -5.29 8.85
N SER A 185 1.63 -4.14 8.40
CA SER A 185 0.80 -3.08 7.82
C SER A 185 0.04 -3.54 6.56
N LEU A 186 0.69 -4.31 5.68
CA LEU A 186 0.06 -4.90 4.50
C LEU A 186 -1.06 -5.89 4.88
N LEU A 187 -0.82 -6.72 5.90
CA LEU A 187 -1.82 -7.65 6.43
C LEU A 187 -3.01 -6.90 7.06
N ASP A 188 -2.76 -5.85 7.82
CA ASP A 188 -3.81 -5.01 8.42
C ASP A 188 -4.65 -4.33 7.35
N LEU A 189 -4.02 -3.85 6.27
CA LEU A 189 -4.72 -3.32 5.10
C LEU A 189 -5.56 -4.39 4.41
N ALA A 190 -5.05 -5.61 4.24
CA ALA A 190 -5.78 -6.71 3.62
C ALA A 190 -7.03 -7.09 4.43
N LYS A 191 -6.92 -7.09 5.77
CA LYS A 191 -8.05 -7.33 6.69
C LYS A 191 -9.06 -6.18 6.65
N TYR A 192 -8.59 -4.94 6.72
CA TYR A 192 -9.46 -3.76 6.77
C TYR A 192 -10.23 -3.54 5.47
N PHE A 193 -9.57 -3.73 4.33
CA PHE A 193 -10.14 -3.53 2.99
C PHE A 193 -10.63 -4.82 2.32
N GLU A 194 -10.90 -5.89 3.08
CA GLU A 194 -11.32 -7.21 2.54
C GLU A 194 -12.52 -7.14 1.57
N LYS A 195 -13.40 -6.16 1.77
CA LYS A 195 -14.61 -5.93 0.97
C LYS A 195 -14.50 -4.76 -0.02
N GLN A 196 -13.33 -4.13 -0.13
CA GLN A 196 -13.11 -2.95 -0.97
C GLN A 196 -12.07 -3.25 -2.06
N ASP A 197 -12.55 -3.79 -3.17
CA ASP A 197 -11.68 -4.26 -4.28
C ASP A 197 -10.84 -3.15 -4.91
N ARG A 198 -11.30 -1.89 -4.83
CA ARG A 198 -10.54 -0.69 -5.24
C ARG A 198 -9.16 -0.60 -4.57
N ILE A 199 -9.04 -1.12 -3.35
CA ILE A 199 -7.80 -1.10 -2.56
C ILE A 199 -7.20 -2.50 -2.47
N LEU A 200 -8.04 -3.52 -2.26
CA LEU A 200 -7.58 -4.91 -2.09
C LEU A 200 -6.86 -5.46 -3.33
N VAL A 201 -7.35 -5.17 -4.54
CA VAL A 201 -6.70 -5.68 -5.77
C VAL A 201 -5.31 -5.07 -5.96
N PRO A 202 -5.13 -3.73 -5.92
CA PRO A 202 -3.79 -3.13 -5.91
C PRO A 202 -2.89 -3.61 -4.78
N LEU A 203 -3.44 -3.86 -3.58
CA LEU A 203 -2.69 -4.41 -2.46
C LEU A 203 -2.14 -5.80 -2.79
N LEU A 204 -2.95 -6.67 -3.40
CA LEU A 204 -2.52 -8.00 -3.82
C LEU A 204 -1.45 -7.93 -4.91
N GLU A 205 -1.54 -6.97 -5.84
CA GLU A 205 -0.48 -6.73 -6.86
C GLU A 205 0.84 -6.28 -6.21
N VAL A 206 0.80 -5.41 -5.20
CA VAL A 206 2.01 -5.03 -4.44
C VAL A 206 2.58 -6.23 -3.67
N VAL A 207 1.74 -7.04 -3.05
CA VAL A 207 2.18 -8.26 -2.35
C VAL A 207 2.82 -9.25 -3.32
N ASP A 208 2.24 -9.42 -4.51
CA ASP A 208 2.82 -10.20 -5.61
C ASP A 208 4.23 -9.69 -5.96
N PHE A 209 4.39 -8.39 -6.25
CA PHE A 209 5.69 -7.83 -6.57
C PHE A 209 6.73 -7.99 -5.46
N LEU A 210 6.31 -7.93 -4.19
CA LEU A 210 7.22 -8.18 -3.06
C LEU A 210 7.65 -9.65 -2.97
N PHE A 211 6.82 -10.60 -3.40
CA PHE A 211 7.23 -12.00 -3.57
C PHE A 211 8.14 -12.17 -4.79
N GLU A 212 7.81 -11.58 -5.94
CA GLU A 212 8.66 -11.64 -7.15
C GLU A 212 10.06 -11.07 -6.87
N ALA A 213 10.16 -10.00 -6.08
CA ALA A 213 11.42 -9.39 -5.68
C ALA A 213 12.19 -10.17 -4.58
N GLY A 214 11.68 -11.31 -4.11
CA GLY A 214 12.30 -12.07 -3.02
C GLY A 214 12.22 -11.37 -1.65
N THR A 215 11.45 -10.27 -1.52
CA THR A 215 11.46 -9.40 -0.35
C THR A 215 10.76 -10.05 0.83
N LEU A 216 9.56 -10.61 0.64
CA LEU A 216 8.82 -11.27 1.72
C LEU A 216 9.49 -12.57 2.18
N GLN A 217 10.25 -13.23 1.30
CA GLN A 217 10.99 -14.46 1.60
C GLN A 217 12.13 -14.21 2.60
N LYS A 218 12.59 -12.97 2.76
CA LYS A 218 13.56 -12.58 3.79
C LYS A 218 13.00 -12.73 5.21
N ILE A 219 11.68 -12.76 5.37
CA ILE A 219 11.02 -12.97 6.66
C ILE A 219 10.99 -14.47 6.98
N THR A 220 11.91 -14.92 7.83
CA THR A 220 12.06 -16.34 8.17
C THR A 220 11.46 -16.71 9.52
N ASN A 221 11.35 -15.75 10.45
CA ASN A 221 10.83 -15.97 11.79
C ASN A 221 9.30 -15.93 11.83
N LYS A 222 8.67 -17.07 12.13
CA LYS A 222 7.21 -17.21 12.21
C LYS A 222 6.59 -16.52 13.41
N ASP A 223 7.36 -16.28 14.47
CA ASP A 223 6.89 -15.59 15.67
C ASP A 223 6.75 -14.08 15.42
N GLU A 224 7.49 -13.54 14.44
CA GLU A 224 7.43 -12.13 14.08
C GLU A 224 6.33 -11.82 13.04
N PHE A 225 6.09 -12.72 12.09
CA PHE A 225 5.03 -12.59 11.09
C PHE A 225 4.45 -13.94 10.65
N ASN A 226 3.12 -14.07 10.75
CA ASN A 226 2.40 -15.28 10.38
C ASN A 226 1.82 -15.19 8.96
N PHE A 227 2.54 -15.74 7.98
CA PHE A 227 2.07 -15.82 6.59
C PHE A 227 0.75 -16.59 6.41
N LEU A 228 0.32 -17.42 7.37
CA LEU A 228 -1.00 -18.07 7.29
C LEU A 228 -2.14 -17.07 7.39
N GLU A 229 -1.99 -15.97 8.13
CA GLU A 229 -3.03 -14.95 8.21
C GLU A 229 -3.18 -14.22 6.87
N LEU A 230 -2.06 -13.90 6.22
CA LEU A 230 -2.07 -13.33 4.88
C LEU A 230 -2.69 -14.31 3.87
N PHE A 231 -2.33 -15.59 3.94
CA PHE A 231 -2.93 -16.63 3.11
C PHE A 231 -4.46 -16.68 3.26
N GLU A 232 -5.00 -16.65 4.48
CA GLU A 232 -6.45 -16.68 4.67
C GLU A 232 -7.14 -15.42 4.11
N CYS A 233 -6.51 -14.24 4.18
CA CYS A 233 -7.01 -13.04 3.49
C CYS A 233 -7.08 -13.23 1.96
N VAL A 234 -6.00 -13.73 1.34
CA VAL A 234 -5.95 -13.98 -0.12
C VAL A 234 -6.97 -15.04 -0.54
N LYS A 235 -7.13 -16.10 0.26
CA LYS A 235 -8.12 -17.17 0.04
C LYS A 235 -9.57 -16.69 0.12
N LYS A 236 -9.89 -15.70 0.95
CA LYS A 236 -11.22 -15.08 0.89
C LYS A 236 -11.41 -14.30 -0.41
N GLY A 237 -10.34 -13.71 -0.92
CA GLY A 237 -10.32 -12.95 -2.18
C GLY A 237 -10.72 -13.75 -3.42
N VAL A 238 -10.49 -15.07 -3.45
CA VAL A 238 -10.88 -15.91 -4.61
C VAL A 238 -12.38 -16.22 -4.69
N LYS A 239 -13.18 -15.88 -3.68
CA LYS A 239 -14.65 -16.07 -3.71
C LYS A 239 -15.34 -14.97 -4.52
N THR A 240 -14.97 -14.86 -5.79
CA THR A 240 -15.47 -13.81 -6.70
C THR A 240 -15.54 -14.32 -8.14
N LYS A 241 -16.31 -13.63 -8.99
CA LYS A 241 -16.28 -13.81 -10.45
C LYS A 241 -15.42 -12.77 -11.15
N ASP A 242 -14.86 -11.82 -10.42
CA ASP A 242 -13.95 -10.81 -10.98
C ASP A 242 -12.60 -11.44 -11.36
N ILE A 243 -12.33 -11.49 -12.66
CA ILE A 243 -11.11 -12.06 -13.23
C ILE A 243 -9.86 -11.31 -12.76
N LYS A 244 -9.91 -9.99 -12.56
CA LYS A 244 -8.76 -9.21 -12.10
C LYS A 244 -8.40 -9.60 -10.67
N LYS A 245 -9.40 -9.66 -9.79
CA LYS A 245 -9.20 -10.07 -8.39
C LYS A 245 -8.72 -11.52 -8.28
N LEU A 246 -9.28 -12.43 -9.09
CA LEU A 246 -8.81 -13.82 -9.17
C LEU A 246 -7.35 -13.89 -9.62
N THR A 247 -6.97 -13.13 -10.66
CA THR A 247 -5.61 -13.08 -11.18
C THR A 247 -4.62 -12.55 -10.13
N ALA A 248 -4.99 -11.49 -9.40
CA ALA A 248 -4.15 -10.95 -8.33
C ALA A 248 -3.98 -11.95 -7.16
N CYS A 249 -5.05 -12.66 -6.76
CA CYS A 249 -4.94 -13.70 -5.72
C CYS A 249 -4.07 -14.87 -6.18
N MET A 250 -4.24 -15.32 -7.43
CA MET A 250 -3.47 -16.40 -8.04
C MET A 250 -1.97 -16.10 -8.01
N LYS A 251 -1.57 -14.89 -8.42
CA LYS A 251 -0.18 -14.44 -8.41
C LYS A 251 0.42 -14.45 -7.00
N VAL A 252 -0.32 -13.94 -6.01
CA VAL A 252 0.10 -14.02 -4.60
C VAL A 252 0.23 -15.47 -4.12
N PHE A 253 -0.66 -16.39 -4.53
CA PHE A 253 -0.49 -17.80 -4.22
C PHE A 253 0.76 -18.40 -4.87
N CYS A 254 1.09 -18.04 -6.10
CA CYS A 254 2.36 -18.42 -6.74
C CYS A 254 3.54 -17.90 -5.90
N GLY A 255 3.55 -16.63 -5.51
CA GLY A 255 4.57 -16.10 -4.60
C GLY A 255 4.68 -16.88 -3.29
N MET A 256 3.55 -17.27 -2.69
CA MET A 256 3.51 -18.07 -1.46
C MET A 256 4.02 -19.50 -1.63
N THR A 257 4.12 -20.05 -2.85
CA THR A 257 4.72 -21.38 -3.05
C THR A 257 6.23 -21.36 -2.86
N THR A 258 6.87 -20.20 -2.98
CA THR A 258 8.31 -20.01 -2.71
C THR A 258 8.65 -20.05 -1.22
N LEU A 259 7.64 -19.98 -0.34
CA LEU A 259 7.80 -20.17 1.11
C LEU A 259 7.90 -21.66 1.46
N ASN A 260 8.13 -21.98 2.73
CA ASN A 260 8.25 -23.36 3.20
C ASN A 260 7.07 -23.82 4.07
N GLY A 261 6.89 -25.13 4.19
CA GLY A 261 5.96 -25.76 5.13
C GLY A 261 4.47 -25.58 4.77
N THR A 262 3.65 -25.27 5.77
CA THR A 262 2.18 -25.28 5.65
C THR A 262 1.64 -24.26 4.65
N VAL A 263 2.26 -23.08 4.56
CA VAL A 263 1.81 -22.00 3.66
C VAL A 263 1.95 -22.45 2.20
N ARG A 264 3.12 -22.99 1.82
CA ARG A 264 3.37 -23.56 0.49
C ARG A 264 2.35 -24.61 0.10
N LYS A 265 2.12 -25.60 0.97
CA LYS A 265 1.14 -26.68 0.72
C LYS A 265 -0.27 -26.12 0.50
N LYS A 266 -0.69 -25.17 1.33
CA LYS A 266 -2.01 -24.52 1.22
C LYS A 266 -2.14 -23.69 -0.07
N ALA A 267 -1.09 -22.94 -0.44
CA ALA A 267 -1.06 -22.14 -1.66
C ALA A 267 -1.15 -23.03 -2.92
N LEU A 268 -0.35 -24.09 -2.98
CA LEU A 268 -0.43 -25.09 -4.06
C LEU A 268 -1.84 -25.68 -4.19
N PHE A 269 -2.49 -26.02 -3.07
CA PHE A 269 -3.87 -26.52 -3.11
C PHE A 269 -4.87 -25.51 -3.68
N GLN A 270 -4.70 -24.21 -3.40
CA GLN A 270 -5.54 -23.17 -4.03
C GLN A 270 -5.26 -23.06 -5.53
N LEU A 271 -4.00 -23.12 -5.95
CA LEU A 271 -3.62 -23.08 -7.37
C LEU A 271 -4.18 -24.27 -8.16
N LEU A 272 -4.15 -25.49 -7.59
CA LEU A 272 -4.81 -26.65 -8.21
C LEU A 272 -6.31 -26.44 -8.42
N GLY A 273 -6.99 -25.79 -7.47
CA GLY A 273 -8.40 -25.40 -7.65
C GLY A 273 -8.61 -24.37 -8.76
N LEU A 274 -7.65 -23.47 -8.97
CA LEU A 274 -7.69 -22.46 -10.04
C LEU A 274 -7.37 -23.04 -11.42
N LEU A 275 -6.54 -24.08 -11.51
CA LEU A 275 -6.28 -24.84 -12.74
C LEU A 275 -7.54 -25.51 -13.30
N VAL A 276 -8.54 -25.80 -12.48
CA VAL A 276 -9.83 -26.38 -12.92
C VAL A 276 -10.99 -25.38 -12.82
N HIS A 277 -10.68 -24.08 -12.76
CA HIS A 277 -11.70 -23.04 -12.64
C HIS A 277 -12.66 -23.00 -13.85
N GLN A 278 -13.90 -22.56 -13.62
CA GLN A 278 -14.92 -22.42 -14.68
C GLN A 278 -14.53 -21.43 -15.81
N PHE A 279 -13.57 -20.54 -15.56
CA PHE A 279 -13.10 -19.55 -16.53
C PHE A 279 -11.79 -20.02 -17.17
N PRO A 280 -11.76 -20.34 -18.48
CA PRO A 280 -10.55 -20.82 -19.17
C PRO A 280 -9.35 -19.89 -19.01
N LYS A 281 -9.60 -18.57 -19.07
CA LYS A 281 -8.54 -17.56 -18.86
C LYS A 281 -7.83 -17.70 -17.50
N ILE A 282 -8.57 -18.05 -16.43
CA ILE A 282 -7.97 -18.25 -15.11
C ILE A 282 -7.14 -19.54 -15.10
N ARG A 283 -7.63 -20.62 -15.72
CA ARG A 283 -6.90 -21.89 -15.81
C ARG A 283 -5.58 -21.72 -16.53
N ARG A 284 -5.61 -21.15 -17.75
CA ARG A 284 -4.42 -20.84 -18.54
C ARG A 284 -3.42 -19.95 -17.79
N ASN A 285 -3.89 -18.82 -17.24
CA ASN A 285 -3.03 -17.93 -16.46
C ASN A 285 -2.40 -18.63 -15.24
N THR A 286 -3.13 -19.55 -14.60
CA THR A 286 -2.62 -20.32 -13.46
C THR A 286 -1.55 -21.29 -13.90
N ALA A 287 -1.76 -21.99 -15.02
CA ALA A 287 -0.77 -22.92 -15.58
C ALA A 287 0.52 -22.18 -15.97
N ASP A 288 0.40 -21.08 -16.72
CA ASP A 288 1.54 -20.26 -17.15
C ASP A 288 2.35 -19.74 -15.95
N GLN A 289 1.67 -19.21 -14.93
CA GLN A 289 2.35 -18.64 -13.75
C GLN A 289 2.94 -19.71 -12.83
N LEU A 290 2.28 -20.85 -12.68
CA LEU A 290 2.81 -21.95 -11.89
C LEU A 290 4.05 -22.55 -12.56
N TYR A 291 4.04 -22.69 -13.88
CA TYR A 291 5.21 -23.10 -14.65
C TYR A 291 6.40 -22.17 -14.39
N LEU A 292 6.22 -20.86 -14.59
CA LEU A 292 7.27 -19.87 -14.34
C LEU A 292 7.81 -19.91 -12.91
N THR A 293 6.94 -20.12 -11.92
CA THR A 293 7.34 -20.16 -10.51
C THR A 293 8.13 -21.43 -10.17
N LEU A 294 7.75 -22.57 -10.74
CA LEU A 294 8.44 -23.84 -10.53
C LEU A 294 9.79 -23.88 -11.24
N THR A 295 9.85 -23.47 -12.51
CA THR A 295 11.11 -23.41 -13.26
C THR A 295 12.08 -22.36 -12.69
N GLY A 296 11.56 -21.30 -12.05
CA GLY A 296 12.37 -20.32 -11.33
C GLY A 296 12.86 -20.79 -9.95
N SER A 297 12.36 -21.91 -9.43
CA SER A 297 12.79 -22.47 -8.15
C SER A 297 14.07 -23.30 -8.32
N ILE A 298 14.99 -23.24 -7.34
CA ILE A 298 16.24 -24.03 -7.35
C ILE A 298 15.95 -25.48 -6.89
N GLU A 299 14.83 -26.06 -7.33
CA GLU A 299 14.54 -27.47 -7.09
C GLU A 299 15.33 -28.29 -8.12
N GLU A 300 15.86 -29.45 -7.70
CA GLU A 300 16.58 -30.33 -8.62
C GLU A 300 15.62 -30.82 -9.71
N ASP A 301 16.06 -30.79 -10.97
CA ASP A 301 15.32 -31.37 -12.10
C ASP A 301 15.22 -32.89 -11.91
N ASP A 302 14.19 -33.33 -11.18
CA ASP A 302 13.84 -34.72 -11.03
C ASP A 302 12.75 -35.12 -12.03
N GLU A 303 12.54 -36.43 -12.19
CA GLU A 303 11.56 -36.94 -13.17
C GLU A 303 10.14 -36.41 -12.92
N LYS A 304 9.80 -36.05 -11.67
CA LYS A 304 8.49 -35.52 -11.31
C LYS A 304 8.35 -34.04 -11.63
N SER A 305 9.41 -33.24 -11.48
CA SER A 305 9.38 -31.84 -11.89
C SER A 305 9.12 -31.73 -13.40
N LEU A 306 9.79 -32.56 -14.19
CA LEU A 306 9.58 -32.64 -15.64
C LEU A 306 8.16 -33.08 -16.00
N GLU A 307 7.59 -34.06 -15.30
CA GLU A 307 6.19 -34.48 -15.51
C GLU A 307 5.21 -33.35 -15.19
N ILE A 308 5.44 -32.58 -14.12
CA ILE A 308 4.60 -31.42 -13.78
C ILE A 308 4.71 -30.35 -14.86
N GLU A 309 5.91 -30.03 -15.34
CA GLU A 309 6.10 -29.07 -16.43
C GLU A 309 5.36 -29.51 -17.69
N GLU A 310 5.47 -30.78 -18.08
CA GLU A 310 4.77 -31.33 -19.23
C GLU A 310 3.24 -31.19 -19.10
N ILE A 311 2.69 -31.51 -17.92
CA ILE A 311 1.25 -31.35 -17.65
C ILE A 311 0.83 -29.88 -17.76
N LEU A 312 1.61 -28.95 -17.22
CA LEU A 312 1.29 -27.53 -17.24
C LEU A 312 1.32 -26.96 -18.66
N THR A 313 2.21 -27.43 -19.54
CA THR A 313 2.34 -26.90 -20.90
C THR A 313 1.48 -27.62 -21.94
N ASN A 314 1.26 -28.93 -21.81
CA ASN A 314 0.61 -29.76 -22.83
C ASN A 314 -0.90 -29.96 -22.61
N THR A 315 -1.43 -29.56 -21.45
CA THR A 315 -2.87 -29.60 -21.19
C THR A 315 -3.55 -28.36 -21.76
N ASP A 316 -4.71 -28.54 -22.41
CA ASP A 316 -5.55 -27.44 -22.88
C ASP A 316 -6.36 -26.84 -21.71
N TRP A 317 -5.71 -25.95 -20.95
CA TRP A 317 -6.26 -25.27 -19.77
C TRP A 317 -7.29 -24.20 -20.13
#